data_AF-X1QTV0-F1
#
_entry.id   AF-X1QTV0-F1
#
_cell.length_a   1.000
_cell.length_b   1.000
_cell.length_c   1.000
_cell.angle_alpha   90.00
_cell.angle_beta   90.00
_cell.angle_gamma   90.00
#
_symmetry.space_group_name_H-M   'P 1'
#
loop_
_entity.id
_entity.type
_entity.pdbx_description
1 polymer ?
#
loop_
_entity_poly.entity_id
_entity_poly.type
_entity_poly.pdbx_seq_one_letter_code
_entity_poly.pdbx_strand_id
1 'polypeptide(L)'
;MAVAIETEKARGLGEPRTDAERVMAHHNVSREEAERWLSVYSVEKLLPKRGTGTAQGTAAGAMDKGLETKVERLRTELDTLRDEVYGRLRGVRLSDWVLPEPGALIVNPERAKATPCKCFTYKGRDYCWSPGAIGMLKQEEEAIYCPTKEYEARPGITQRFEEFSEAAEEAHKEIESIPKGERLEPWLEAMGKALSKRGIEV
;
A
#
# COMPACT_ATOMS: atom_id res chain seq x y z
N MET A 1 32.95 -35.85 37.45
CA MET A 1 31.87 -36.87 37.43
C MET A 1 30.54 -36.13 37.48
N ALA A 2 29.87 -36.03 36.32
CA ALA A 2 28.51 -36.58 36.06
C ALA A 2 27.38 -35.77 36.73
N VAL A 3 26.59 -34.92 36.06
CA VAL A 3 25.55 -35.08 34.99
C VAL A 3 24.16 -35.50 35.50
N ALA A 4 23.21 -34.54 35.36
CA ALA A 4 21.76 -34.62 35.06
C ALA A 4 20.77 -35.15 36.14
N ILE A 5 19.45 -34.89 36.17
CA ILE A 5 18.41 -34.49 35.20
C ILE A 5 17.29 -33.68 35.93
N GLU A 6 16.55 -32.87 35.15
CA GLU A 6 15.27 -32.17 35.38
C GLU A 6 14.24 -32.78 36.35
N THR A 7 13.36 -31.94 36.89
CA THR A 7 11.93 -32.26 36.96
C THR A 7 11.08 -31.04 36.58
N GLU A 8 10.42 -31.13 35.41
CA GLU A 8 9.21 -30.39 35.07
C GLU A 8 8.21 -30.45 36.23
N LYS A 9 7.73 -29.28 36.71
CA LYS A 9 6.64 -29.22 37.67
C LYS A 9 5.47 -28.39 37.12
N ALA A 10 4.43 -29.14 36.76
CA ALA A 10 3.01 -28.74 36.66
C ALA A 10 2.57 -27.82 35.51
N ARG A 11 2.53 -28.37 34.28
CA ARG A 11 1.54 -27.97 33.26
C ARG A 11 0.17 -28.55 33.64
N GLY A 12 -0.75 -27.70 34.10
CA GLY A 12 -2.16 -28.06 34.23
C GLY A 12 -2.75 -27.58 35.54
N LEU A 13 -3.77 -26.70 35.45
CA LEU A 13 -4.47 -25.96 36.53
C LEU A 13 -3.91 -24.56 36.83
N GLY A 14 -3.69 -23.76 35.78
CA GLY A 14 -3.81 -22.30 35.93
C GLY A 14 -5.28 -21.90 36.03
N GLU A 15 -5.59 -20.84 36.75
CA GLU A 15 -6.94 -20.25 36.84
C GLU A 15 -7.62 -20.17 35.47
N PRO A 16 -8.94 -20.41 35.39
CA PRO A 16 -9.66 -20.33 34.13
C PRO A 16 -9.54 -18.90 33.58
N ARG A 17 -8.64 -18.69 32.61
CA ARG A 17 -8.53 -17.43 31.89
C ARG A 17 -9.89 -17.09 31.29
N THR A 18 -10.38 -15.90 31.60
CA THR A 18 -11.57 -15.32 30.98
C THR A 18 -11.38 -15.23 29.47
N ASP A 19 -12.46 -15.14 28.69
CA ASP A 19 -12.33 -15.04 27.24
C ASP A 19 -11.56 -13.79 26.81
N ALA A 20 -11.68 -12.69 27.55
CA ALA A 20 -10.89 -11.48 27.35
C ALA A 20 -9.39 -11.75 27.53
N GLU A 21 -8.98 -12.37 28.64
CA GLU A 21 -7.56 -12.71 28.89
C GLU A 21 -6.99 -13.68 27.86
N ARG A 22 -7.83 -14.58 27.33
CA ARG A 22 -7.44 -15.47 26.24
C ARG A 22 -7.24 -14.70 24.92
N VAL A 23 -8.13 -13.75 24.59
CA VAL A 23 -7.99 -12.89 23.40
C VAL A 23 -6.74 -12.00 23.53
N MET A 24 -6.52 -11.40 24.69
CA MET A 24 -5.31 -10.63 24.99
C MET A 24 -4.05 -11.46 24.75
N ALA A 25 -3.99 -12.68 25.30
CA ALA A 25 -2.83 -13.55 25.15
C ALA A 25 -2.62 -14.05 23.71
N HIS A 26 -3.70 -14.29 22.96
CA HIS A 26 -3.62 -14.83 21.59
C HIS A 26 -3.25 -13.76 20.56
N HIS A 27 -3.81 -12.55 20.69
CA HIS A 27 -3.63 -11.46 19.71
C HIS A 27 -2.67 -10.36 20.20
N ASN A 28 -2.13 -10.48 21.41
CA ASN A 28 -1.24 -9.51 22.05
C ASN A 28 -1.83 -8.09 22.09
N VAL A 29 -3.12 -8.00 22.46
CA VAL A 29 -3.89 -6.75 22.56
C VAL A 29 -4.20 -6.39 24.01
N SER A 30 -4.54 -5.12 24.23
CA SER A 30 -4.98 -4.64 25.55
C SER A 30 -6.32 -5.25 25.97
N ARG A 31 -6.64 -5.19 27.27
CA ARG A 31 -7.91 -5.71 27.81
C ARG A 31 -9.13 -5.01 27.21
N GLU A 32 -9.06 -3.69 27.10
CA GLU A 32 -10.12 -2.85 26.55
C GLU A 32 -10.41 -3.21 25.08
N GLU A 33 -9.36 -3.49 24.31
CA GLU A 33 -9.47 -3.88 22.91
C GLU A 33 -10.00 -5.31 22.76
N ALA A 34 -9.57 -6.24 23.63
CA ALA A 34 -10.12 -7.59 23.69
C ALA A 34 -11.62 -7.59 24.02
N GLU A 35 -12.06 -6.77 24.99
CA GLU A 35 -13.48 -6.62 25.35
C GLU A 35 -14.28 -5.98 24.20
N ARG A 36 -13.73 -4.97 23.52
CA ARG A 36 -14.32 -4.41 22.31
C ARG A 36 -14.49 -5.48 21.23
N TRP A 37 -13.49 -6.32 20.99
CA TRP A 37 -13.58 -7.38 19.99
C TRP A 37 -14.64 -8.42 20.36
N LEU A 38 -14.74 -8.78 21.64
CA LEU A 38 -15.76 -9.70 22.15
C LEU A 38 -17.18 -9.13 22.08
N SER A 39 -17.35 -7.81 22.01
CA SER A 39 -18.66 -7.19 21.77
C SER A 39 -19.12 -7.29 20.31
N VAL A 40 -18.19 -7.46 19.37
CA VAL A 40 -18.47 -7.48 17.92
C VAL A 40 -18.41 -8.90 17.35
N TYR A 41 -17.50 -9.73 17.87
CA TYR A 41 -17.23 -11.07 17.35
C TYR A 41 -17.41 -12.12 18.44
N SER A 42 -17.94 -13.28 18.06
CA SER A 42 -18.03 -14.42 18.97
C SER A 42 -16.65 -14.94 19.36
N VAL A 43 -16.54 -15.46 20.58
CA VAL A 43 -15.31 -16.03 21.15
C VAL A 43 -14.69 -17.08 20.22
N GLU A 44 -15.52 -17.89 19.56
CA GLU A 44 -15.12 -18.96 18.64
C GLU A 44 -14.44 -18.46 17.36
N LYS A 45 -14.74 -17.21 16.96
CA LYS A 45 -14.09 -16.56 15.81
C LYS A 45 -12.74 -15.95 16.23
N LEU A 46 -12.63 -15.50 17.47
CA LEU A 46 -11.43 -14.84 17.99
C LEU A 46 -10.41 -15.82 18.56
N LEU A 47 -10.85 -17.00 19.01
CA LEU A 47 -10.00 -17.98 19.69
C LEU A 47 -10.19 -19.38 19.12
N PRO A 48 -9.10 -20.18 19.04
CA PRO A 48 -9.21 -21.59 18.70
C PRO A 48 -10.06 -22.35 19.75
N LYS A 49 -10.73 -23.41 19.30
CA LYS A 49 -11.57 -24.27 20.17
C LYS A 49 -10.73 -24.81 21.34
N ARG A 50 -11.28 -24.76 22.57
CA ARG A 50 -10.62 -25.29 23.77
C ARG A 50 -10.22 -26.75 23.53
N GLY A 51 -8.93 -27.07 23.72
CA GLY A 51 -8.41 -28.45 23.66
C GLY A 51 -7.53 -28.77 22.45
N THR A 52 -7.33 -27.86 21.49
CA THR A 52 -6.34 -28.07 20.42
C THR A 52 -4.95 -27.71 20.91
N GLY A 53 -4.35 -28.64 21.66
CA GLY A 53 -2.92 -28.61 21.96
C GLY A 53 -2.12 -28.48 20.67
N THR A 54 -1.03 -27.75 20.77
CA THR A 54 -0.06 -27.42 19.73
C THR A 54 0.35 -28.65 18.93
N ALA A 55 -0.29 -28.85 17.77
CA ALA A 55 0.24 -29.68 16.70
C ALA A 55 0.46 -28.75 15.51
N GLN A 56 1.72 -28.43 15.23
CA GLN A 56 2.12 -28.04 13.88
C GLN A 56 1.60 -29.11 12.93
N GLY A 57 0.59 -28.75 12.15
CA GLY A 57 -0.08 -29.63 11.23
C GLY A 57 -1.14 -28.81 10.54
N THR A 58 -0.78 -28.31 9.35
CA THR A 58 -1.67 -27.79 8.31
C THR A 58 -3.14 -28.18 8.52
N ALA A 59 -3.90 -27.33 9.20
CA ALA A 59 -5.34 -27.40 9.17
C ALA A 59 -5.77 -26.77 7.85
N ALA A 60 -5.69 -27.58 6.78
CA ALA A 60 -6.69 -27.54 5.74
C ALA A 60 -8.02 -27.75 6.44
N GLY A 61 -8.60 -26.65 6.96
CA GLY A 61 -10.01 -26.61 7.28
C GLY A 61 -10.69 -27.07 6.00
N ALA A 62 -11.46 -28.15 6.07
CA ALA A 62 -12.25 -28.62 4.95
C ALA A 62 -13.06 -27.42 4.48
N MET A 63 -12.56 -26.73 3.44
CA MET A 63 -13.32 -25.70 2.79
C MET A 63 -14.55 -26.43 2.30
N ASP A 64 -15.70 -25.87 2.66
CA ASP A 64 -16.97 -26.33 2.15
C ASP A 64 -16.81 -26.48 0.63
N LYS A 65 -16.91 -27.72 0.13
CA LYS A 65 -16.69 -28.01 -1.30
C LYS A 65 -17.58 -27.15 -2.18
N GLY A 66 -18.73 -26.70 -1.64
CA GLY A 66 -19.62 -25.74 -2.28
C GLY A 66 -19.06 -24.31 -2.38
N LEU A 67 -18.21 -23.90 -1.43
CA LEU A 67 -17.50 -22.63 -1.46
C LEU A 67 -16.31 -22.69 -2.44
N GLU A 68 -15.55 -23.79 -2.46
CA GLU A 68 -14.44 -23.96 -3.42
C GLU A 68 -14.94 -23.93 -4.87
N THR A 69 -16.04 -24.64 -5.15
CA THR A 69 -16.67 -24.61 -6.49
C THR A 69 -17.20 -23.23 -6.87
N LYS A 70 -17.71 -22.44 -5.90
CA LYS A 70 -18.10 -21.05 -6.15
C LYS A 70 -16.90 -20.15 -6.43
N VAL A 71 -15.83 -20.29 -5.66
CA VAL A 71 -14.59 -19.52 -5.88
C VAL A 71 -14.01 -19.84 -7.25
N GLU A 72 -13.98 -21.11 -7.63
CA GLU A 72 -13.44 -21.50 -8.92
C GLU A 72 -14.31 -21.01 -10.08
N ARG A 73 -15.64 -21.08 -9.93
CA ARG A 73 -16.58 -20.49 -10.89
C ARG A 73 -16.36 -18.99 -11.06
N LEU A 74 -16.22 -18.25 -9.96
CA LEU A 74 -15.98 -16.81 -9.97
C LEU A 74 -14.63 -16.47 -10.64
N ARG A 75 -13.60 -17.30 -10.43
CA ARG A 75 -12.32 -17.14 -11.13
C ARG A 75 -12.48 -17.32 -12.63
N THR A 76 -13.17 -18.36 -13.07
CA THR A 76 -13.42 -18.58 -14.51
C THR A 76 -14.25 -17.46 -15.12
N GLU A 77 -15.27 -16.96 -14.42
CA GLU A 77 -16.07 -15.80 -14.87
C GLU A 77 -15.21 -14.54 -14.96
N LEU A 78 -14.33 -14.30 -13.99
CA LEU A 78 -13.40 -13.16 -14.01
C LEU A 78 -12.41 -13.27 -15.17
N ASP A 79 -11.83 -14.44 -15.41
CA ASP A 79 -10.92 -14.67 -16.53
C ASP A 79 -11.63 -14.49 -17.88
N THR A 80 -12.87 -14.96 -18.00
CA THR A 80 -13.69 -14.77 -19.21
C THR A 80 -13.97 -13.29 -19.46
N LEU A 81 -14.40 -12.55 -18.43
CA LEU A 81 -14.63 -11.10 -18.53
C LEU A 81 -13.34 -10.36 -18.86
N ARG A 82 -12.23 -10.76 -18.26
CA ARG A 82 -10.91 -10.19 -18.52
C ARG A 82 -10.52 -10.40 -19.99
N ASP A 83 -10.69 -11.61 -20.51
CA ASP A 83 -10.37 -11.95 -21.90
C ASP A 83 -11.34 -11.32 -22.90
N GLU A 84 -12.62 -11.14 -22.54
CA GLU A 84 -13.57 -10.35 -23.33
C GLU A 84 -13.19 -8.87 -23.38
N VAL A 85 -12.81 -8.29 -22.24
CA VAL A 85 -12.36 -6.89 -22.17
C VAL A 85 -11.06 -6.70 -22.95
N TYR A 86 -10.05 -7.55 -22.75
CA TYR A 86 -8.80 -7.48 -23.52
C TYR A 86 -8.98 -7.85 -24.99
N GLY A 87 -9.90 -8.76 -25.31
CA GLY A 87 -10.27 -9.12 -26.67
C GLY A 87 -10.95 -7.98 -27.42
N ARG A 88 -11.85 -7.26 -26.74
CA ARG A 88 -12.52 -6.06 -27.24
C ARG A 88 -11.58 -4.86 -27.35
N LEU A 89 -10.55 -4.81 -26.51
CA LEU A 89 -9.50 -3.80 -26.51
C LEU A 89 -8.26 -4.22 -27.32
N ARG A 90 -8.35 -5.24 -28.20
CA ARG A 90 -7.23 -5.58 -29.09
C ARG A 90 -6.82 -4.36 -29.92
N GLY A 91 -5.57 -3.96 -29.75
CA GLY A 91 -4.98 -2.80 -30.44
C GLY A 91 -4.97 -1.52 -29.62
N VAL A 92 -5.60 -1.52 -28.44
CA VAL A 92 -5.49 -0.42 -27.46
C VAL A 92 -4.16 -0.59 -26.73
N ARG A 93 -3.26 0.37 -26.93
CA ARG A 93 -1.95 0.39 -26.26
C ARG A 93 -2.14 0.90 -24.84
N LEU A 94 -1.23 0.54 -23.93
CA LEU A 94 -1.23 1.08 -22.58
C LEU A 94 -1.20 2.63 -22.59
N SER A 95 -0.57 3.22 -23.61
CA SER A 95 -0.54 4.67 -23.88
C SER A 95 -1.91 5.29 -24.19
N ASP A 96 -2.92 4.50 -24.54
CA ASP A 96 -4.28 5.00 -24.81
C ASP A 96 -5.10 5.10 -23.51
N TRP A 97 -4.64 4.42 -22.44
CA TRP A 97 -5.19 4.50 -21.08
C TRP A 97 -4.36 5.39 -20.15
N VAL A 98 -3.09 5.60 -20.47
CA VAL A 98 -2.24 6.58 -19.79
C VAL A 98 -2.58 7.94 -20.38
N LEU A 99 -3.33 8.74 -19.62
CA LEU A 99 -3.59 10.13 -19.96
C LEU A 99 -2.24 10.83 -20.26
N PRO A 100 -2.04 11.39 -21.47
CA PRO A 100 -0.78 12.00 -21.89
C PRO A 100 -0.50 13.35 -21.21
N GLU A 101 -1.30 13.72 -20.22
CA GLU A 101 -1.27 15.06 -19.65
C GLU A 101 -0.70 15.05 -18.23
N PRO A 102 0.35 15.85 -17.95
CA PRO A 102 0.96 15.94 -16.63
C PRO A 102 0.04 16.68 -15.66
N GLY A 103 -0.92 15.98 -15.06
CA GLY A 103 -1.86 16.52 -14.07
C GLY A 103 -2.21 15.48 -13.00
N ALA A 104 -2.99 15.89 -12.00
CA ALA A 104 -3.32 14.99 -10.90
C ALA A 104 -4.46 14.05 -11.29
N LEU A 105 -4.31 12.76 -11.00
CA LEU A 105 -5.41 11.83 -11.11
C LEU A 105 -6.38 12.05 -9.95
N ILE A 106 -7.56 12.60 -10.24
CA ILE A 106 -8.60 12.80 -9.23
C ILE A 106 -9.26 11.45 -8.90
N VAL A 107 -8.86 10.87 -7.77
CA VAL A 107 -9.39 9.59 -7.28
C VAL A 107 -10.68 9.79 -6.49
N ASN A 108 -10.75 10.86 -5.71
CA ASN A 108 -11.93 11.21 -4.92
C ASN A 108 -12.23 12.71 -5.02
N PRO A 109 -13.20 13.11 -5.87
CA PRO A 109 -13.50 14.51 -6.13
C PRO A 109 -14.13 15.22 -4.93
N GLU A 110 -14.94 14.52 -4.12
CA GLU A 110 -15.56 15.11 -2.93
C GLU A 110 -14.51 15.42 -1.86
N ARG A 111 -13.63 14.45 -1.59
CA ARG A 111 -12.51 14.66 -0.67
C ARG A 111 -11.58 15.76 -1.18
N ALA A 112 -11.33 15.80 -2.49
CA ALA A 112 -10.48 16.83 -3.07
C ALA A 112 -11.04 18.24 -2.84
N LYS A 113 -12.36 18.43 -3.01
CA LYS A 113 -13.04 19.72 -2.78
C LYS A 113 -13.23 20.08 -1.31
N ALA A 114 -13.28 19.09 -0.42
CA ALA A 114 -13.54 19.32 1.01
C ALA A 114 -12.26 19.58 1.82
N THR A 115 -11.09 19.21 1.31
CA THR A 115 -9.83 19.30 2.05
C THR A 115 -8.95 20.44 1.54
N PRO A 116 -8.21 21.14 2.42
CA PRO A 116 -7.25 22.15 1.98
C PRO A 116 -6.13 21.50 1.17
N CYS A 117 -5.70 22.17 0.09
CA CYS A 117 -4.52 21.73 -0.65
C CYS A 117 -3.28 22.01 0.16
N LYS A 118 -2.30 21.13 0.01
CA LYS A 118 -0.95 21.33 0.49
C LYS A 118 -0.12 21.84 -0.68
N CYS A 119 0.39 23.05 -0.54
CA CYS A 119 1.19 23.72 -1.56
C CYS A 119 2.62 23.95 -1.05
N PHE A 120 3.58 23.95 -1.97
CA PHE A 120 4.93 24.43 -1.71
C PHE A 120 5.46 25.18 -2.93
N THR A 121 6.31 26.18 -2.69
CA THR A 121 6.95 26.95 -3.76
C THR A 121 8.32 26.35 -4.06
N TYR A 122 8.58 26.07 -5.33
CA TYR A 122 9.87 25.60 -5.82
C TYR A 122 10.24 26.30 -7.13
N LYS A 123 11.46 26.84 -7.21
CA LYS A 123 11.96 27.61 -8.37
C LYS A 123 10.97 28.69 -8.87
N GLY A 124 10.26 29.35 -7.96
CA GLY A 124 9.28 30.41 -8.27
C GLY A 124 7.95 29.91 -8.84
N ARG A 125 7.68 28.60 -8.82
CA ARG A 125 6.38 28.00 -9.14
C ARG A 125 5.76 27.37 -7.91
N ASP A 126 4.45 27.52 -7.79
CA ASP A 126 3.66 26.86 -6.76
C ASP A 126 3.26 25.48 -7.25
N TYR A 127 3.48 24.48 -6.40
CA TYR A 127 3.07 23.11 -6.62
C TYR A 127 2.11 22.71 -5.52
N CYS A 128 0.86 22.46 -5.89
CA CYS A 128 -0.21 22.09 -4.97
C CYS A 128 -0.66 20.65 -5.20
N TRP A 129 -1.01 19.95 -4.13
CA TRP A 129 -1.68 18.66 -4.21
C TRP A 129 -2.83 18.60 -3.20
N SER A 130 -3.83 17.80 -3.52
CA SER A 130 -5.01 17.59 -2.67
C SER A 130 -5.08 16.11 -2.24
N PRO A 131 -5.43 15.78 -0.98
CA PRO A 131 -5.59 14.40 -0.51
C PRO A 131 -6.57 13.50 -1.29
N GLY A 132 -7.41 14.08 -2.16
CA GLY A 132 -8.29 13.35 -3.08
C GLY A 132 -7.70 13.12 -4.48
N ALA A 133 -6.46 13.56 -4.72
CA ALA A 133 -5.79 13.50 -6.01
C ALA A 133 -4.40 12.82 -5.86
N ILE A 134 -4.03 12.00 -6.85
CA ILE A 134 -2.70 11.41 -6.97
C ILE A 134 -1.89 12.28 -7.92
N GLY A 135 -0.78 12.84 -7.42
CA GLY A 135 0.08 13.74 -8.18
C GLY A 135 -0.18 15.21 -7.88
N MET A 136 0.46 16.07 -8.67
CA MET A 136 0.38 17.53 -8.53
C MET A 136 -0.73 18.09 -9.40
N LEU A 137 -1.52 18.99 -8.82
CA LEU A 137 -2.61 19.66 -9.53
C LEU A 137 -2.02 20.65 -10.54
N LYS A 138 -2.60 20.70 -11.73
CA LYS A 138 -2.37 21.80 -12.68
C LYS A 138 -3.10 23.06 -12.21
N GLN A 139 -2.73 24.20 -12.79
CA GLN A 139 -3.37 25.49 -12.52
C GLN A 139 -4.91 25.47 -12.72
N GLU A 140 -5.40 24.71 -13.69
CA GLU A 140 -6.85 24.52 -13.92
C GLU A 140 -7.51 23.65 -12.84
N GLU A 141 -6.81 22.61 -12.38
CA GLU A 141 -7.28 21.69 -11.35
C GLU A 141 -7.26 22.35 -9.96
N GLU A 142 -6.29 23.24 -9.72
CA GLU A 142 -6.24 24.07 -8.51
C GLU A 142 -7.49 24.95 -8.40
N ALA A 143 -7.98 25.54 -9.49
CA ALA A 143 -9.16 26.38 -9.46
C ALA A 143 -10.44 25.61 -9.04
N ILE A 144 -10.48 24.31 -9.30
CA ILE A 144 -11.67 23.46 -9.08
C ILE A 144 -11.59 22.72 -7.75
N TYR A 145 -10.41 22.23 -7.39
CA TYR A 145 -10.20 21.30 -6.27
C TYR A 145 -9.46 21.93 -5.10
N CYS A 146 -9.11 23.21 -5.17
CA CYS A 146 -8.39 23.89 -4.11
C CYS A 146 -9.22 24.97 -3.41
N PRO A 147 -10.06 24.59 -2.42
CA PRO A 147 -10.85 25.57 -1.66
C PRO A 147 -9.97 26.50 -0.83
N THR A 148 -8.90 25.97 -0.24
CA THR A 148 -7.93 26.68 0.61
C THR A 148 -6.54 26.14 0.32
N LYS A 149 -5.55 27.04 0.19
CA LYS A 149 -4.13 26.68 0.03
C LYS A 149 -3.39 26.79 1.35
N GLU A 150 -2.87 25.67 1.85
CA GLU A 150 -1.94 25.63 2.97
C GLU A 150 -0.52 25.49 2.44
N TYR A 151 0.30 26.51 2.66
CA TYR A 151 1.71 26.48 2.30
C TYR A 151 2.50 25.80 3.41
N GLU A 152 2.89 24.55 3.19
CA GLU A 152 3.75 23.84 4.12
C GLU A 152 5.22 24.07 3.72
N ALA A 153 5.92 24.90 4.49
CA ALA A 153 7.37 24.98 4.42
C ALA A 153 7.98 23.72 5.06
N ARG A 154 7.96 22.60 4.33
CA ARG A 154 8.69 21.39 4.71
C ARG A 154 10.05 21.41 4.02
N PRO A 155 11.13 21.85 4.71
CA PRO A 155 12.46 21.91 4.09
C PRO A 155 12.92 20.54 3.57
N GLY A 156 12.49 19.44 4.21
CA GLY A 156 12.81 18.08 3.75
C GLY A 156 12.11 17.65 2.46
N ILE A 157 10.99 18.26 2.07
CA ILE A 157 10.34 17.98 0.77
C ILE A 157 11.05 18.79 -0.32
N THR A 158 11.37 20.06 -0.05
CA THR A 158 12.12 20.91 -0.98
C THR A 158 13.49 20.30 -1.28
N GLN A 159 14.21 19.83 -0.26
CA GLN A 159 15.51 19.21 -0.43
C GLN A 159 15.45 17.92 -1.27
N ARG A 160 14.47 17.05 -1.02
CA ARG A 160 14.26 15.84 -1.84
C ARG A 160 13.88 16.18 -3.29
N PHE A 161 13.08 17.23 -3.48
CA PHE A 161 12.69 17.68 -4.82
C PHE A 161 13.87 18.31 -5.57
N GLU A 162 14.76 19.03 -4.88
CA GLU A 162 16.03 19.54 -5.42
C GLU A 162 16.94 18.39 -5.84
N GLU A 163 17.22 17.46 -4.93
CA GLU A 163 18.08 16.31 -5.19
C GLU A 163 17.57 15.46 -6.36
N PHE A 164 16.24 15.24 -6.43
CA PHE A 164 15.61 14.52 -7.53
C PHE A 164 15.63 15.32 -8.84
N SER A 165 15.37 16.63 -8.80
CA SER A 165 15.42 17.51 -9.97
C SER A 165 16.83 17.59 -10.55
N GLU A 166 17.86 17.67 -9.71
CA GLU A 166 19.25 17.69 -10.13
C GLU A 166 19.68 16.35 -10.73
N ALA A 167 19.28 15.24 -10.10
CA ALA A 167 19.51 13.90 -10.65
C ALA A 167 18.82 13.72 -12.01
N ALA A 168 17.60 14.24 -12.16
CA ALA A 168 16.87 14.21 -13.43
C ALA A 168 17.55 15.06 -14.50
N GLU A 169 18.07 16.25 -14.17
CA GLU A 169 18.83 17.10 -15.12
C GLU A 169 20.16 16.46 -15.53
N GLU A 170 20.89 15.82 -14.60
CA GLU A 170 22.11 15.06 -14.88
C GLU A 170 21.82 13.89 -15.84
N ALA A 171 20.79 13.09 -15.54
CA ALA A 171 20.35 12.00 -16.39
C ALA A 171 19.91 12.50 -17.78
N HIS A 172 19.17 13.61 -17.84
CA HIS A 172 18.74 14.22 -19.10
C HIS A 172 19.90 14.64 -20.01
N LYS A 173 20.99 15.17 -19.45
CA LYS A 173 22.20 15.51 -20.22
C LYS A 173 22.89 14.28 -20.79
N GLU A 174 22.92 13.18 -20.04
CA GLU A 174 23.52 11.92 -20.52
C GLU A 174 22.72 11.30 -21.67
N ILE A 175 21.39 11.35 -21.60
CA ILE A 175 20.51 10.76 -22.62
C ILE A 175 20.15 11.70 -23.78
N GLU A 176 20.62 12.95 -23.77
CA GLU A 176 20.29 13.96 -24.78
C GLU A 176 20.69 13.50 -26.20
N SER A 177 21.77 12.72 -26.28
CA SER A 177 22.34 12.14 -27.49
C SER A 177 21.55 10.97 -28.08
N ILE A 178 20.64 10.35 -27.33
CA ILE A 178 19.86 9.17 -27.75
C ILE A 178 18.60 9.62 -28.50
N PRO A 179 18.14 8.99 -29.59
CA PRO A 179 16.89 9.37 -30.27
C PRO A 179 15.63 9.10 -29.44
N LYS A 180 14.58 9.92 -29.64
CA LYS A 180 13.28 9.78 -28.93
C LYS A 180 12.60 8.45 -29.35
N GLY A 181 12.58 7.48 -28.44
CA GLY A 181 11.99 6.14 -28.67
C GLY A 181 12.67 5.07 -27.82
N GLU A 182 13.99 5.16 -27.66
CA GLU A 182 14.83 4.22 -26.88
C GLU A 182 15.33 4.84 -25.57
N ARG A 183 14.82 6.03 -25.21
CA ARG A 183 15.33 6.81 -24.08
C ARG A 183 14.91 6.30 -22.70
N LEU A 184 13.86 5.49 -22.61
CA LEU A 184 13.24 5.17 -21.32
C LEU A 184 14.17 4.31 -20.44
N GLU A 185 14.69 3.21 -20.97
CA GLU A 185 15.61 2.33 -20.21
C GLU A 185 16.93 3.03 -19.85
N PRO A 186 17.63 3.70 -20.80
CA PRO A 186 18.85 4.45 -20.48
C PRO A 186 18.61 5.58 -19.49
N TRP A 187 17.43 6.22 -19.53
CA TRP A 187 17.07 7.27 -18.57
C TRP A 187 16.86 6.70 -17.17
N LEU A 188 16.16 5.57 -17.04
CA LEU A 188 15.97 4.90 -15.76
C LEU A 188 17.31 4.45 -15.15
N GLU A 189 18.23 3.93 -15.97
CA GLU A 189 19.57 3.57 -15.51
C GLU A 189 20.40 4.79 -15.08
N ALA A 190 20.39 5.86 -15.87
CA ALA A 190 21.11 7.11 -15.56
C ALA A 190 20.54 7.77 -14.30
N MET A 191 19.21 7.81 -14.17
CA MET A 191 18.52 8.32 -12.99
C MET A 191 18.82 7.47 -11.75
N GLY A 192 18.79 6.13 -11.86
CA GLY A 192 19.16 5.24 -10.76
C GLY A 192 20.60 5.44 -10.29
N LYS A 193 21.55 5.62 -11.22
CA LYS A 193 22.95 5.97 -10.88
C LYS A 193 23.04 7.33 -10.18
N ALA A 194 22.34 8.34 -10.69
CA ALA A 194 22.34 9.69 -10.14
C ALA A 194 21.71 9.76 -8.73
N LEU A 195 20.63 9.00 -8.49
CA LEU A 195 19.97 8.92 -7.18
C LEU A 195 20.79 8.09 -6.18
N SER A 196 21.40 6.98 -6.63
CA SER A 196 22.28 6.17 -5.79
C SER A 196 23.52 6.93 -5.31
N LYS A 197 24.15 7.76 -6.15
CA LYS A 197 25.23 8.68 -5.74
C LYS A 197 24.84 9.62 -4.59
N ARG A 198 23.55 9.97 -4.51
CA ARG A 198 22.98 10.88 -3.52
C ARG A 198 22.47 10.15 -2.27
N GLY A 199 22.64 8.82 -2.18
CA GLY A 199 22.21 8.01 -1.04
C GLY A 199 20.69 7.77 -0.99
N ILE A 200 19.99 7.96 -2.12
CA ILE A 200 18.55 7.71 -2.25
C ILE A 200 18.38 6.32 -2.85
N GLU A 201 17.85 5.36 -2.09
CA GLU A 201 17.43 4.05 -2.61
C GLU A 201 16.15 4.21 -3.43
N VAL A 202 16.12 3.57 -4.61
CA VAL A 202 15.04 3.61 -5.60
C VAL A 202 14.54 2.21 -5.86
#